data_AF-A0A7W6R9P9-F1
#
_entry.id   AF-A0A7W6R9P9-F1
#
_cell.length_a   1.000
_cell.length_b   1.000
_cell.length_c   1.000
_cell.angle_alpha   90.00
_cell.angle_beta   90.00
_cell.angle_gamma   90.00
#
_symmetry.space_group_name_H-M   'P 1'
#
loop_
_entity.id
_entity.type
_entity.pdbx_description
1 polymer ?
#
loop_
_entity_poly.entity_id
_entity_poly.type
_entity_poly.pdbx_seq_one_letter_code
_entity_poly.pdbx_strand_id
1 'polypeptide(L)'
;MRRDATRSASSQRTARPPGQRQLRVGEELRHALAWTLERGDIRDPALAGRPVTVTEVRVSPDLRNATVYVVPLGGGDMAEAEVLAGFKRVKSFLRHELAHKVNLRHVPDLTFAVDETFDTADRIEAILHRPDVARDLDRDHPDRVGDGPAPEAADSGRCDGT
;
A
#
# COMPACT_ATOMS: atom_id res chain seq x y z
N MET A 1 -17.21 -29.54 28.52
CA MET A 1 -16.14 -28.72 27.90
C MET A 1 -16.66 -28.11 26.61
N ARG A 2 -17.18 -26.88 26.64
CA ARG A 2 -17.47 -26.09 25.44
C ARG A 2 -16.64 -24.81 25.56
N ARG A 3 -15.77 -24.56 24.57
CA ARG A 3 -14.82 -23.46 24.58
C ARG A 3 -15.54 -22.17 24.18
N ASP A 4 -15.58 -21.22 25.11
CA ASP A 4 -15.73 -19.81 24.83
C ASP A 4 -14.51 -19.34 24.02
N ALA A 5 -14.77 -18.73 22.87
CA ALA A 5 -13.78 -17.94 22.15
C ALA A 5 -14.41 -16.58 21.83
N THR A 6 -14.00 -15.61 22.63
CA THR A 6 -14.30 -14.19 22.57
C THR A 6 -14.13 -13.62 21.16
N ARG A 7 -15.21 -13.07 20.60
CA ARG A 7 -15.15 -12.09 19.51
C ARG A 7 -14.46 -10.83 20.03
N SER A 8 -13.22 -10.58 19.62
CA SER A 8 -12.56 -9.29 19.84
C SER A 8 -13.24 -8.24 18.96
N ALA A 9 -14.13 -7.45 19.57
CA ALA A 9 -14.67 -6.24 18.98
C ALA A 9 -13.52 -5.21 18.87
N SER A 10 -13.02 -4.98 17.66
CA SER A 10 -12.05 -3.90 17.40
C SER A 10 -12.77 -2.56 17.58
N SER A 11 -12.49 -1.91 18.71
CA SER A 11 -12.96 -0.56 19.04
C SER A 11 -12.52 0.41 17.95
N GLN A 12 -13.46 0.78 17.07
CA GLN A 12 -13.28 1.89 16.14
C GLN A 12 -13.29 3.19 16.93
N ARG A 13 -12.16 3.53 17.53
CA ARG A 13 -11.91 4.91 17.96
C ARG A 13 -11.90 5.74 16.68
N THR A 14 -12.89 6.61 16.52
CA THR A 14 -12.93 7.63 15.48
C THR A 14 -11.62 8.43 15.55
N ALA A 15 -10.68 8.07 14.68
CA ALA A 15 -9.39 8.72 14.62
C ALA A 15 -9.63 10.15 14.09
N ARG A 16 -9.31 11.14 14.93
CA ARG A 16 -9.24 12.53 14.47
C ARG A 16 -8.29 12.57 13.25
N PRO A 17 -8.63 13.32 12.19
CA PRO A 17 -7.78 13.41 11.01
C PRO A 17 -6.34 13.71 11.43
N PRO A 18 -5.34 13.02 10.85
CA PRO A 18 -3.96 13.18 11.25
C PRO A 18 -3.54 14.65 11.06
N GLY A 19 -2.90 15.20 12.10
CA GLY A 19 -2.44 16.58 12.06
C GLY A 19 -1.31 16.76 11.04
N GLN A 20 -1.13 17.98 10.52
CA GLN A 20 -0.07 18.29 9.54
C GLN A 20 1.33 17.86 10.00
N ARG A 21 1.61 17.96 11.31
CA ARG A 21 2.87 17.48 11.88
C ARG A 21 3.00 15.96 11.85
N GLN A 22 1.92 15.21 12.09
CA GLN A 22 1.92 13.75 12.03
C GLN A 22 2.17 13.28 10.60
N LEU A 23 1.51 13.89 9.62
CA LEU A 23 1.70 13.60 8.21
C LEU A 23 3.15 13.84 7.77
N ARG A 24 3.72 15.00 8.14
CA ARG A 24 5.13 15.31 7.82
C ARG A 24 6.08 14.27 8.43
N VAL A 25 5.89 13.91 9.70
CA VAL A 25 6.74 12.92 10.38
C VAL A 25 6.56 11.53 9.78
N GLY A 26 5.33 11.15 9.42
CA GLY A 26 5.02 9.88 8.77
C GLY A 26 5.75 9.74 7.45
N GLU A 27 5.70 10.75 6.59
CA GLU A 27 6.39 10.73 5.29
C GLU A 27 7.91 10.72 5.41
N GLU A 28 8.48 11.49 6.34
CA GLU A 28 9.93 11.46 6.61
C GLU A 28 10.38 10.06 7.07
N LEU A 29 9.62 9.43 7.97
CA LEU A 29 9.90 8.06 8.41
C LEU A 29 9.73 7.06 7.28
N ARG A 30 8.69 7.19 6.46
CA ARG A 30 8.43 6.31 5.31
C ARG A 30 9.59 6.36 4.32
N HIS A 31 10.03 7.56 3.93
CA HIS A 31 11.16 7.74 3.03
C HIS A 31 12.47 7.19 3.61
N ALA A 32 12.76 7.49 4.88
CA ALA A 32 13.99 7.02 5.51
C ALA A 32 14.01 5.50 5.69
N LEU A 33 12.86 4.89 6.01
CA LEU A 33 12.69 3.44 6.06
C LEU A 33 12.88 2.82 4.68
N ALA A 34 12.16 3.30 3.66
CA ALA A 34 12.26 2.79 2.28
C ALA A 34 13.71 2.78 1.79
N TRP A 35 14.43 3.90 1.97
CA TRP A 35 15.84 4.01 1.60
C TRP A 35 16.75 3.05 2.38
N THR A 36 16.44 2.81 3.66
CA THR A 36 17.24 1.90 4.49
C THR A 36 17.01 0.44 4.10
N LEU A 37 15.79 0.07 3.74
CA LEU A 37 15.46 -1.28 3.26
C LEU A 37 16.05 -1.54 1.87
N GLU A 38 16.03 -0.55 0.97
CA GLU A 38 16.54 -0.65 -0.39
C GLU A 38 18.07 -0.92 -0.45
N ARG A 39 18.84 -0.34 0.49
CA ARG A 39 20.29 -0.60 0.58
C ARG A 39 20.64 -2.04 0.95
N GLY A 40 19.72 -2.79 1.55
CA GLY A 40 19.97 -4.18 1.93
C GLY A 40 20.90 -4.35 3.14
N ASP A 41 21.04 -3.34 4.01
CA ASP A 41 21.87 -3.40 5.23
C ASP A 41 21.30 -4.35 6.33
N ILE A 42 20.22 -5.07 6.02
CA ILE A 42 19.51 -5.93 6.97
C ILE A 42 20.18 -7.30 7.05
N ARG A 43 20.75 -7.63 8.21
CA ARG A 43 21.48 -8.87 8.47
C ARG A 43 20.61 -10.07 8.89
N ASP A 44 19.28 -9.99 8.68
CA ASP A 44 18.36 -11.05 9.09
C ASP A 44 18.01 -11.95 7.91
N PRO A 45 18.20 -13.28 7.97
CA PRO A 45 17.93 -14.18 6.85
C PRO A 45 16.46 -14.19 6.38
N ALA A 46 15.50 -13.79 7.23
CA ALA A 46 14.10 -13.66 6.84
C ALA A 46 13.83 -12.43 5.94
N LEU A 47 14.74 -11.45 5.96
CA LEU A 47 14.63 -10.18 5.22
C LEU A 47 15.77 -9.99 4.21
N ALA A 48 16.91 -10.68 4.40
CA ALA A 48 18.09 -10.59 3.55
C ALA A 48 17.77 -11.20 2.17
N GLY A 49 17.94 -10.39 1.11
CA GLY A 49 17.67 -10.81 -0.27
C GLY A 49 16.20 -10.81 -0.68
N ARG A 50 15.29 -10.30 0.18
CA ARG A 50 13.87 -10.16 -0.18
C ARG A 50 13.51 -8.69 -0.35
N PRO A 51 12.99 -8.28 -1.51
CA PRO A 51 12.48 -6.94 -1.67
C PRO A 51 11.23 -6.77 -0.78
N VAL A 52 11.26 -5.79 0.11
CA VAL A 52 10.10 -5.41 0.94
C VAL A 52 9.79 -3.95 0.68
N THR A 53 8.52 -3.65 0.41
CA THR A 53 8.04 -2.29 0.17
C THR A 53 7.31 -1.76 1.39
N VAL A 54 7.57 -0.51 1.75
CA VAL A 54 6.80 0.22 2.77
C VAL A 54 5.68 0.97 2.06
N THR A 55 4.43 0.66 2.39
CA THR A 55 3.26 1.31 1.77
C THR A 55 2.87 2.58 2.51
N GLU A 56 2.65 2.47 3.82
CA GLU A 56 2.20 3.58 4.66
C GLU A 56 2.90 3.56 6.02
N VAL A 57 3.09 4.75 6.63
CA VAL A 57 3.50 4.88 8.04
C VAL A 57 2.48 5.73 8.79
N ARG A 58 1.76 5.11 9.72
CA ARG A 58 0.81 5.78 10.61
C ARG A 58 1.45 6.13 11.93
N VAL A 59 1.55 7.42 12.22
CA VAL A 59 2.12 7.91 13.47
C VAL A 59 1.02 8.23 14.46
N SER A 60 1.20 7.83 15.72
CA SER A 60 0.27 8.14 16.80
C SER A 60 0.22 9.65 17.08
N PRO A 61 -0.88 10.17 17.66
CA PRO A 61 -1.01 11.61 17.88
C PRO A 61 0.04 12.23 18.82
N ASP A 62 0.60 11.43 19.72
CA ASP A 62 1.69 11.78 20.62
C ASP A 62 3.09 11.64 19.99
N LEU A 63 3.17 11.16 18.73
CA LEU A 63 4.40 10.90 17.98
C LEU A 63 5.39 9.95 18.67
N ARG A 64 4.90 9.13 19.60
CA ARG A 64 5.73 8.16 20.32
C ARG A 64 5.73 6.80 19.65
N ASN A 65 4.67 6.47 18.92
CA ASN A 65 4.52 5.18 18.26
C ASN A 65 4.27 5.40 16.77
N ALA A 66 4.83 4.54 15.93
CA ALA A 66 4.57 4.54 14.49
C ALA A 66 4.32 3.12 14.01
N THR A 67 3.20 2.90 13.34
CA THR A 67 2.87 1.65 12.68
C THR A 67 3.29 1.74 11.22
N VAL A 68 4.19 0.86 10.81
CA VAL A 68 4.74 0.75 9.47
C VAL A 68 4.03 -0.41 8.77
N TYR A 69 3.36 -0.11 7.67
CA TYR A 69 2.72 -1.09 6.81
C TYR A 69 3.70 -1.51 5.73
N VAL A 70 3.88 -2.82 5.59
CA VAL A 70 4.85 -3.41 4.66
C VAL A 70 4.19 -4.48 3.80
N VAL A 71 4.66 -4.57 2.57
CA VAL A 71 4.30 -5.63 1.63
C VAL A 71 5.57 -6.36 1.22
N PRO A 72 5.70 -7.65 1.54
CA PRO A 72 6.78 -8.46 0.99
C PRO A 72 6.55 -8.68 -0.50
N LEU A 73 7.56 -8.37 -1.33
CA LEU A 73 7.51 -8.62 -2.76
C LEU A 73 8.09 -10.01 -3.06
N GLY A 74 7.36 -10.80 -3.83
CA GLY A 74 7.70 -12.18 -4.15
C GLY A 74 6.67 -13.13 -3.56
N GLY A 75 5.64 -13.43 -4.36
CA GLY A 75 4.49 -14.28 -4.03
C GLY A 75 4.87 -15.72 -3.70
N GLY A 76 5.48 -15.91 -2.54
CA GLY A 76 5.75 -17.21 -1.94
C GLY A 76 5.13 -17.26 -0.56
N ASP A 77 4.57 -18.42 -0.22
CA ASP A 77 3.86 -18.77 1.01
C ASP A 77 4.71 -18.71 2.30
N MET A 78 5.76 -17.88 2.35
CA MET A 78 6.31 -17.51 3.64
C MET A 78 5.26 -16.69 4.37
N ALA A 79 4.67 -17.32 5.39
CA ALA A 79 3.67 -16.70 6.24
C ALA A 79 4.16 -15.31 6.64
N GLU A 80 3.37 -14.29 6.37
CA GLU A 80 3.55 -12.90 6.81
C GLU A 80 4.16 -12.77 8.22
N ALA A 81 3.79 -13.71 9.09
CA ALA A 81 4.33 -13.92 10.42
C ALA A 81 5.87 -13.98 10.49
N GLU A 82 6.55 -14.66 9.56
CA GLU A 82 8.01 -14.78 9.52
C GLU A 82 8.69 -13.47 9.13
N VAL A 83 8.13 -12.75 8.15
CA VAL A 83 8.60 -11.42 7.75
C VAL A 83 8.42 -10.45 8.91
N LEU A 84 7.26 -10.45 9.56
CA LEU A 84 7.00 -9.66 10.75
C LEU A 84 7.93 -10.02 11.92
N ALA A 85 8.26 -11.31 12.09
CA ALA A 85 9.22 -11.74 13.10
C ALA A 85 10.64 -11.24 12.79
N GLY A 86 11.05 -11.25 11.51
CA GLY A 86 12.29 -10.63 11.05
C GLY A 86 12.34 -9.15 11.39
N PHE A 87 11.29 -8.39 11.05
CA PHE A 87 11.19 -6.97 11.37
C PHE A 87 11.25 -6.67 12.88
N LYS A 88 10.67 -7.53 13.72
CA LYS A 88 10.79 -7.40 15.18
C LYS A 88 12.23 -7.55 15.67
N ARG A 89 13.04 -8.44 15.06
CA ARG A 89 14.46 -8.62 15.41
C ARG A 89 15.32 -7.44 14.98
N VAL A 90 15.05 -6.88 13.80
CA VAL A 90 15.84 -5.77 13.24
C VAL A 90 15.33 -4.38 13.64
N LYS A 91 14.21 -4.30 14.36
CA LYS A 91 13.59 -3.06 14.83
C LYS A 91 14.57 -2.10 15.51
N SER A 92 15.46 -2.62 16.36
CA SER A 92 16.45 -1.78 17.08
C SER A 92 17.48 -1.16 16.11
N PHE A 93 17.93 -1.94 15.12
CA PHE A 93 18.82 -1.47 14.08
C PHE A 93 18.16 -0.40 13.20
N LEU A 94 16.94 -0.65 12.72
CA LEU A 94 16.17 0.33 11.93
C LEU A 94 15.95 1.64 12.70
N ARG A 95 15.66 1.55 14.00
CA ARG A 95 15.52 2.72 14.86
C ARG A 95 16.82 3.52 14.98
N HIS A 96 17.96 2.85 15.03
CA HIS A 96 19.27 3.51 15.06
C HIS A 96 19.56 4.23 13.75
N GLU A 97 19.36 3.56 12.62
CA GLU A 97 19.54 4.17 11.29
C GLU A 97 18.62 5.39 11.09
N LEU A 98 17.36 5.30 11.53
CA LEU A 98 16.42 6.41 11.45
C LEU A 98 16.82 7.60 12.33
N ALA A 99 17.46 7.36 13.48
CA ALA A 99 17.92 8.43 14.35
C ALA A 99 19.01 9.29 13.70
N HIS A 100 19.85 8.70 12.84
CA HIS A 100 20.88 9.43 12.10
C HIS A 100 20.33 10.16 10.87
N LYS A 101 19.25 9.64 10.29
CA LYS A 101 18.69 10.14 9.02
C LYS A 101 17.63 11.19 9.20
N VAL A 102 16.76 11.00 10.18
CA VAL A 102 15.60 11.85 10.39
C VAL A 102 15.93 12.78 11.52
N ASN A 103 15.86 14.09 11.26
CA ASN A 103 16.15 15.12 12.26
C ASN A 103 14.97 15.29 13.25
N LEU A 104 14.69 14.25 14.03
CA LEU A 104 13.65 14.21 15.04
C LEU A 104 14.26 14.27 16.42
N ARG A 105 13.61 15.03 17.32
CA ARG A 105 14.00 15.05 18.75
C ARG A 105 13.96 13.65 19.34
N HIS A 106 12.91 12.89 19.02
CA HIS A 106 12.68 11.53 19.48
C HIS A 106 12.20 10.67 18.31
N VAL A 107 12.89 9.57 18.05
CA VAL A 107 12.44 8.57 17.08
C VAL A 107 11.33 7.73 17.72
N PRO A 108 10.13 7.65 17.09
CA PRO A 108 9.03 6.86 17.62
C PRO A 108 9.39 5.36 17.65
N ASP A 109 8.68 4.63 18.50
CA ASP A 109 8.75 3.19 18.53
C ASP A 109 8.01 2.58 17.33
N LEU A 110 8.71 1.74 16.57
CA LEU A 110 8.19 1.17 15.33
C LEU A 110 7.43 -0.13 15.59
N THR A 111 6.22 -0.22 15.07
CA THR A 111 5.45 -1.47 15.00
C THR A 111 5.25 -1.82 13.54
N PHE A 112 5.44 -3.08 13.18
CA PHE A 112 5.29 -3.53 11.80
C PHE A 112 3.98 -4.31 11.66
N ALA A 113 3.27 -4.05 10.57
CA ALA A 113 2.06 -4.74 10.16
C ALA A 113 2.13 -5.01 8.66
N VAL A 114 1.50 -6.10 8.21
CA VAL A 114 1.34 -6.34 6.78
C VAL A 114 0.17 -5.52 6.27
N ASP A 115 0.31 -5.02 5.04
CA ASP A 115 -0.75 -4.31 4.35
C ASP A 115 -1.66 -5.29 3.59
N GLU A 116 -2.88 -5.47 4.08
CA GLU A 116 -3.91 -6.33 3.45
C GLU A 116 -4.68 -5.60 2.32
N THR A 117 -4.33 -4.35 2.00
CA THR A 117 -5.08 -3.54 1.02
C THR A 117 -5.02 -4.15 -0.39
N PHE A 118 -3.94 -4.85 -0.74
CA PHE A 118 -3.81 -5.52 -2.05
C PHE A 118 -4.79 -6.69 -2.22
N ASP A 119 -4.92 -7.56 -1.22
CA ASP A 119 -5.91 -8.66 -1.24
C ASP A 119 -7.34 -8.13 -1.37
N THR A 120 -7.58 -6.93 -0.85
CA THR A 120 -8.87 -6.26 -0.94
C THR A 120 -9.14 -5.73 -2.34
N ALA A 121 -8.13 -5.23 -3.05
CA ALA A 121 -8.28 -4.71 -4.42
C ALA A 121 -8.70 -5.81 -5.40
N ASP A 122 -8.04 -6.97 -5.36
CA ASP A 122 -8.39 -8.12 -6.21
C ASP A 122 -9.83 -8.60 -5.98
N ARG A 123 -10.26 -8.56 -4.71
CA ARG A 123 -11.64 -8.89 -4.33
C ARG A 123 -12.65 -7.88 -4.86
N ILE A 124 -12.33 -6.59 -4.80
CA ILE A 124 -13.18 -5.52 -5.33
C ILE A 124 -13.30 -5.69 -6.84
N GLU A 125 -12.18 -5.90 -7.54
CA GLU A 125 -12.13 -6.14 -8.98
C GLU A 125 -13.02 -7.33 -9.37
N ALA A 126 -12.89 -8.44 -8.63
CA ALA A 126 -13.72 -9.62 -8.83
C ALA A 126 -15.22 -9.35 -8.62
N ILE A 127 -15.59 -8.46 -7.70
CA ILE A 127 -16.99 -8.07 -7.45
C ILE A 127 -17.50 -7.13 -8.55
N LEU A 128 -16.70 -6.15 -8.95
CA LEU A 128 -17.05 -5.17 -10.00
C LEU A 128 -17.25 -5.86 -11.36
N HIS A 129 -16.48 -6.90 -11.66
CA HIS A 129 -16.62 -7.70 -12.89
C HIS A 129 -17.74 -8.73 -12.87
N ARG A 130 -18.51 -8.83 -11.79
CA ARG A 130 -19.65 -9.75 -11.80
C ARG A 130 -20.72 -9.25 -12.77
N PRO A 131 -21.38 -10.16 -13.52
CA PRO A 131 -22.32 -9.78 -14.58
C PRO A 131 -23.59 -9.08 -14.07
N ASP A 132 -23.91 -9.20 -12.79
CA ASP A 132 -24.97 -8.46 -12.11
C ASP A 132 -24.56 -7.00 -11.84
N VAL A 133 -23.34 -6.78 -11.33
CA VAL A 133 -22.82 -5.45 -10.98
C VAL A 133 -22.42 -4.65 -12.23
N ALA A 134 -21.77 -5.27 -13.20
CA ALA A 134 -21.32 -4.59 -14.43
C ALA A 134 -22.50 -3.98 -15.23
N ARG A 135 -23.66 -4.66 -15.25
CA ARG A 135 -24.87 -4.17 -15.94
C ARG A 135 -25.46 -2.91 -15.32
N ASP A 136 -25.31 -2.73 -14.02
CA ASP A 136 -25.81 -1.56 -13.31
C ASP A 136 -24.87 -0.36 -13.52
N LEU A 137 -23.56 -0.59 -13.59
CA LEU A 137 -22.58 0.46 -13.91
C LEU A 137 -22.73 1.00 -15.35
N ASP A 138 -23.07 0.15 -16.31
CA ASP A 138 -23.32 0.56 -17.71
C ASP A 138 -24.61 1.36 -17.89
N ARG A 139 -25.57 1.22 -16.95
CA ARG A 139 -26.87 1.93 -17.01
C ARG A 139 -26.80 3.39 -16.56
N ASP A 140 -25.81 3.77 -15.76
CA ASP A 140 -25.73 5.09 -15.13
C ASP A 140 -24.88 6.12 -15.90
N HIS A 141 -24.39 5.81 -17.12
CA HIS A 141 -23.61 6.75 -17.94
C HIS A 141 -24.33 7.11 -19.25
N PRO A 142 -25.30 8.06 -19.26
CA PRO A 142 -26.00 8.46 -20.49
C PRO A 142 -25.15 9.26 -21.49
N ASP A 143 -23.94 9.72 -21.14
CA ASP A 143 -23.16 10.63 -22.00
C ASP A 143 -21.84 10.06 -22.54
N ARG A 144 -21.88 8.94 -23.28
CA ARG A 144 -20.84 8.63 -24.27
C ARG A 144 -21.41 8.76 -25.68
N VAL A 145 -21.49 10.01 -26.15
CA VAL A 145 -21.59 10.34 -27.56
C VAL A 145 -20.37 9.71 -28.25
N GLY A 146 -20.63 8.88 -29.26
CA GLY A 146 -19.63 8.05 -29.91
C GLY A 146 -18.46 8.83 -30.48
N ASP A 147 -17.26 8.49 -30.01
CA ASP A 147 -16.02 8.79 -30.72
C ASP A 147 -15.73 7.62 -31.67
N GLY A 148 -16.57 7.51 -32.70
CA GLY A 148 -16.27 6.68 -33.86
C GLY A 148 -15.36 7.47 -34.79
N PRO A 149 -14.26 6.90 -35.29
CA PRO A 149 -13.38 7.63 -36.21
C PRO A 149 -14.21 8.07 -37.43
N ALA A 150 -14.15 9.38 -37.73
CA ALA A 150 -14.83 9.96 -38.88
C ALA A 150 -14.46 9.21 -40.17
N PRO A 151 -15.40 8.96 -41.09
CA PRO A 151 -15.08 8.31 -42.36
C PRO A 151 -14.15 9.21 -43.17
N GLU A 152 -12.97 8.69 -43.51
CA GLU A 152 -12.05 9.29 -44.47
C GLU A 152 -12.81 9.60 -45.77
N ALA A 153 -12.82 10.88 -46.15
CA ALA A 153 -13.33 11.31 -47.43
C ALA A 153 -12.51 10.63 -48.54
N ALA A 154 -13.20 9.87 -49.38
CA ALA A 154 -12.62 9.31 -50.60
C ALA A 154 -12.13 10.45 -51.50
N ASP A 155 -10.81 10.63 -51.57
CA ASP A 155 -10.14 11.42 -52.59
C ASP A 155 -10.26 10.66 -53.92
N SER A 156 -11.28 11.02 -54.71
CA SER A 156 -11.41 10.56 -56.09
C SER A 156 -10.54 11.45 -56.97
N GLY A 157 -9.23 11.23 -56.89
CA GLY A 157 -8.24 11.68 -57.86
C GLY A 157 -8.53 11.06 -59.22
N ARG A 158 -9.27 11.81 -60.03
CA ARG A 158 -9.61 11.50 -61.42
C ARG A 158 -8.34 11.49 -62.29
N CYS A 159 -7.87 10.30 -62.62
CA CYS A 159 -6.97 10.06 -63.74
C CYS A 159 -7.80 10.00 -65.04
N ASP A 160 -7.33 10.74 -66.07
CA ASP A 160 -7.48 10.55 -67.53
C ASP A 160 -7.12 11.93 -68.14
N GLY A 161 -6.08 12.15 -68.96
CA GLY A 161 -5.41 11.30 -69.93
C GLY A 161 -5.63 11.88 -71.33
N THR A 162 -4.76 12.80 -71.80
CA THR A 162 -4.33 13.00 -73.21
C THR A 162 -3.10 13.90 -73.22
#